data_AF-A0A0G3GWR7-F1
#
_entry.id   AF-A0A0G3GWR7-F1
#
_cell.length_a   1.000
_cell.length_b   1.000
_cell.length_c   1.000
_cell.angle_alpha   90.00
_cell.angle_beta   90.00
_cell.angle_gamma   90.00
#
_symmetry.space_group_name_H-M   'P 1'
#
loop_
_entity.id
_entity.type
_entity.pdbx_description
1 polymer ?
#
loop_
_entity_poly.entity_id
_entity_poly.type
_entity_poly.pdbx_seq_one_letter_code
_entity_poly.pdbx_strand_id
1 'polypeptide(L)'
;MSRRTLIATVTATSLIFGSLTAPAQAASFPGDVGRIILGAGADQTQSTVSWRAKGFSAQSLKFYPTSDPSNATVVPAQEQDNRALLYRSFEATITGLKPQTSYTYLVGSDQGGWSEPHSFTTSDFDSNWNFLALADAQIGVDLKVAEQTAAWQRALDKATTESPDAELILSLGDQVDGWGAIEPQYDGYFQPEQIRNIPVASIAGNHETYMDGYKHFAEHFSLPNEVGDTGNYFYERNNVLFINLNSNRSSAADIAEHINFLRQTVAQHGANNDWTIVSYHHGPFSQGSHVTDSDVVALRDALTPVMSELGVDLVLSGHDHIYTRSHLMNGTTPVVPAQRADRGDRLTPKDGEVLYVTTTTAGGGKYYDFTDVNGAKHKGARRELIDPALEQPWTAFWRQDYTPDYLNVAVSPSELTLTTYNVDTPYVVDKVTLVNPKAPVAPKPTTSAPTSTQPTTSQQTTSAAPTSNQPTSSIAPSTTTREPVPTSTATATPTSQPSTSRTTTTSNQPAATTSTTAPSSTTPGATATSSTATPNATTSAQPSQSSTSETSTPSPTAKPQRPGGSTGSSSTSSSTSWWQILLAVLGLGGFAGGLLWAWKSGWKLPEFRLPKFF
;
A
#
# COMPACT_ATOMS: atom_id res chain seq x y z
N MET A 1 2.86 -72.62 -65.37
CA MET A 1 1.82 -71.64 -65.77
C MET A 1 1.68 -70.64 -64.61
N SER A 2 2.11 -69.38 -64.77
CA SER A 2 1.24 -68.19 -65.04
C SER A 2 0.58 -67.61 -63.76
N ARG A 3 0.71 -66.33 -63.36
CA ARG A 3 1.43 -65.15 -63.93
C ARG A 3 1.42 -63.92 -62.97
N ARG A 4 2.34 -62.95 -63.19
CA ARG A 4 2.35 -61.52 -62.75
C ARG A 4 2.65 -61.29 -61.24
N THR A 5 3.27 -60.20 -60.77
CA THR A 5 3.42 -58.79 -61.25
C THR A 5 4.80 -58.23 -60.82
N LEU A 6 5.70 -57.84 -61.74
CA LEU A 6 6.13 -56.47 -62.12
C LEU A 6 7.12 -55.74 -61.18
N ILE A 7 8.07 -55.00 -61.77
CA ILE A 7 9.23 -54.32 -61.16
C ILE A 7 8.94 -52.81 -60.95
N ALA A 8 9.53 -52.20 -59.93
CA ALA A 8 9.78 -50.75 -59.89
C ALA A 8 11.12 -50.42 -59.20
N THR A 9 11.85 -49.45 -59.75
CA THR A 9 13.26 -49.14 -59.46
C THR A 9 13.40 -48.09 -58.36
N VAL A 10 14.47 -48.19 -57.54
CA VAL A 10 14.86 -47.13 -56.59
C VAL A 10 15.63 -46.03 -57.33
N THR A 11 15.11 -44.80 -57.30
CA THR A 11 15.81 -43.61 -57.80
C THR A 11 16.30 -42.79 -56.61
N ALA A 12 17.61 -42.62 -56.49
CA ALA A 12 18.21 -41.70 -55.52
C ALA A 12 18.32 -40.30 -56.14
N THR A 13 17.81 -39.29 -55.45
CA THR A 13 17.95 -37.88 -55.83
C THR A 13 18.62 -37.12 -54.69
N SER A 14 19.87 -36.72 -54.89
CA SER A 14 20.62 -35.89 -53.95
C SER A 14 19.99 -34.50 -53.85
N LEU A 15 19.80 -33.99 -52.64
CA LEU A 15 19.39 -32.62 -52.38
C LEU A 15 20.50 -31.86 -51.63
N ILE A 16 20.63 -30.59 -52.00
CA ILE A 16 21.80 -29.75 -51.77
C ILE A 16 21.77 -29.20 -50.34
N PHE A 17 22.90 -29.29 -49.62
CA PHE A 17 23.08 -28.57 -48.36
C PHE A 17 23.21 -27.07 -48.63
N GLY A 18 22.08 -26.36 -48.58
CA GLY A 18 22.08 -24.91 -48.45
C GLY A 18 22.55 -24.52 -47.04
N SER A 19 23.54 -23.65 -46.97
CA SER A 19 24.00 -23.04 -45.72
C SER A 19 22.89 -22.17 -45.13
N LEU A 20 22.17 -22.71 -44.14
CA LEU A 20 21.25 -21.94 -43.30
C LEU A 20 22.06 -20.94 -42.46
N THR A 21 22.15 -19.71 -42.95
CA THR A 21 22.42 -18.56 -42.10
C THR A 21 21.34 -18.52 -41.02
N ALA A 22 21.74 -18.65 -39.75
CA ALA A 22 20.80 -18.51 -38.64
C ALA A 22 20.10 -17.14 -38.74
N PRO A 23 18.76 -17.06 -38.58
CA PRO A 23 18.10 -15.77 -38.49
C PRO A 23 18.62 -15.04 -37.25
N ALA A 24 19.23 -13.89 -37.45
CA ALA A 24 19.45 -12.91 -36.39
C ALA A 24 18.11 -12.35 -35.90
N GLN A 25 18.11 -11.83 -34.67
CA GLN A 25 16.91 -11.43 -33.91
C GLN A 25 15.90 -12.57 -33.72
N ALA A 26 16.07 -13.33 -32.63
CA ALA A 26 14.90 -13.61 -31.80
C ALA A 26 14.38 -12.26 -31.30
N ALA A 27 13.16 -11.88 -31.67
CA ALA A 27 12.52 -10.71 -31.09
C ALA A 27 12.27 -10.98 -29.60
N SER A 28 12.72 -10.07 -28.73
CA SER A 28 12.35 -10.09 -27.32
C SER A 28 10.84 -9.92 -27.19
N PHE A 29 10.17 -10.88 -26.56
CA PHE A 29 8.74 -10.75 -26.27
C PHE A 29 8.55 -9.71 -25.16
N PRO A 30 7.67 -8.70 -25.34
CA PRO A 30 7.32 -7.75 -24.28
C PRO A 30 6.44 -8.36 -23.16
N GLY A 31 6.76 -9.57 -22.69
CA GLY A 31 5.87 -10.35 -21.81
C GLY A 31 6.52 -11.46 -20.98
N ASP A 32 7.86 -11.54 -20.92
CA ASP A 32 8.56 -12.52 -20.09
C ASP A 32 9.16 -11.92 -18.78
N VAL A 33 9.04 -10.60 -18.58
CA VAL A 33 9.33 -9.86 -17.33
C VAL A 33 8.14 -8.95 -17.00
N GLY A 34 7.73 -8.89 -15.74
CA GLY A 34 6.58 -8.09 -15.28
C GLY A 34 6.56 -7.87 -13.77
N ARG A 35 5.55 -7.15 -13.28
CA ARG A 35 5.42 -6.72 -11.86
C ARG A 35 6.69 -6.08 -11.31
N ILE A 36 7.29 -5.22 -12.11
CA ILE A 36 8.50 -4.48 -11.73
C ILE A 36 8.08 -3.37 -10.76
N ILE A 37 8.76 -3.31 -9.62
CA ILE A 37 8.63 -2.27 -8.59
C ILE A 37 10.02 -1.81 -8.14
N LEU A 38 10.19 -0.51 -8.01
CA LEU A 38 11.34 0.14 -7.40
C LEU A 38 11.05 0.24 -5.90
N GLY A 39 11.79 -0.49 -5.07
CA GLY A 39 11.62 -0.50 -3.61
C GLY A 39 12.56 0.47 -2.90
N ALA A 40 12.20 0.85 -1.68
CA ALA A 40 13.10 1.57 -0.77
C ALA A 40 14.32 0.70 -0.42
N GLY A 41 15.53 1.27 -0.54
CA GLY A 41 16.73 0.64 0.02
C GLY A 41 16.85 0.87 1.52
N ALA A 42 17.93 0.36 2.12
CA ALA A 42 18.24 0.57 3.54
C ALA A 42 18.48 2.05 3.90
N ASP A 43 18.95 2.84 2.92
CA ASP A 43 19.13 4.29 3.02
C ASP A 43 18.88 4.97 1.66
N GLN A 44 18.84 6.31 1.60
CA GLN A 44 18.60 7.07 0.37
C GLN A 44 19.65 6.90 -0.74
N THR A 45 20.85 6.38 -0.43
CA THR A 45 21.86 6.00 -1.42
C THR A 45 21.61 4.62 -2.04
N GLN A 46 20.51 3.97 -1.68
CA GLN A 46 20.11 2.64 -2.13
C GLN A 46 18.64 2.59 -2.58
N SER A 47 18.36 1.74 -3.56
CA SER A 47 16.99 1.32 -3.95
C SER A 47 17.01 -0.17 -4.25
N THR A 48 15.98 -0.91 -3.87
CA THR A 48 15.79 -2.27 -4.40
C THR A 48 15.00 -2.20 -5.70
N VAL A 49 15.08 -3.24 -6.51
CA VAL A 49 14.10 -3.50 -7.57
C VAL A 49 13.68 -4.95 -7.45
N SER A 50 12.38 -5.18 -7.44
CA SER A 50 11.78 -6.52 -7.49
C SER A 50 10.98 -6.68 -8.78
N TRP A 51 10.99 -7.89 -9.34
CA TRP A 51 10.25 -8.26 -10.55
C TRP A 51 9.95 -9.75 -10.62
N ARG A 52 8.90 -10.12 -11.34
CA ARG A 52 8.71 -11.50 -11.81
C ARG A 52 9.30 -11.67 -13.21
N ALA A 53 10.00 -12.78 -13.43
CA ALA A 53 10.42 -13.23 -14.76
C ALA A 53 9.99 -14.66 -15.03
N LYS A 54 9.88 -15.03 -16.31
CA LYS A 54 9.47 -16.36 -16.75
C LYS A 54 10.69 -17.24 -17.05
N GLY A 55 10.58 -18.53 -16.73
CA GLY A 55 11.64 -19.51 -17.01
C GLY A 55 12.74 -19.54 -15.94
N PHE A 56 13.92 -20.05 -16.32
CA PHE A 56 14.96 -20.49 -15.39
C PHE A 56 16.34 -19.85 -15.60
N SER A 57 16.46 -18.82 -16.46
CA SER A 57 17.72 -18.12 -16.63
C SER A 57 18.05 -17.28 -15.39
N ALA A 58 19.35 -17.20 -15.05
CA ALA A 58 19.81 -16.28 -14.02
C ALA A 58 19.48 -14.84 -14.43
N GLN A 59 18.81 -14.10 -13.55
CA GLN A 59 18.42 -12.72 -13.80
C GLN A 59 19.44 -11.73 -13.25
N SER A 60 19.38 -10.49 -13.73
CA SER A 60 20.19 -9.39 -13.24
C SER A 60 19.43 -8.08 -13.41
N LEU A 61 19.80 -7.11 -12.58
CA LEU A 61 19.48 -5.71 -12.79
C LEU A 61 20.68 -5.03 -13.47
N LYS A 62 20.40 -4.10 -14.38
CA LYS A 62 21.39 -3.25 -15.05
C LYS A 62 20.99 -1.81 -14.85
N PHE A 63 21.87 -0.98 -14.30
CA PHE A 63 21.59 0.45 -14.09
C PHE A 63 22.79 1.33 -14.47
N TYR A 64 22.49 2.58 -14.80
CA TYR A 64 23.48 3.62 -15.14
C TYR A 64 22.89 5.01 -14.85
N PRO A 65 23.72 6.04 -14.60
CA PRO A 65 23.27 7.42 -14.69
C PRO A 65 22.70 7.67 -16.09
N THR A 66 21.49 8.22 -16.20
CA THR A 66 20.80 8.40 -17.50
C THR A 66 21.61 9.25 -18.49
N SER A 67 22.45 10.15 -17.98
CA SER A 67 23.37 10.98 -18.75
C SER A 67 24.62 10.24 -19.28
N ASP A 68 24.95 9.07 -18.73
CA ASP A 68 26.10 8.26 -19.15
C ASP A 68 25.77 6.74 -19.15
N PRO A 69 25.09 6.24 -20.20
CA PRO A 69 24.83 4.82 -20.37
C PRO A 69 26.07 3.94 -20.56
N SER A 70 27.27 4.53 -20.73
CA SER A 70 28.52 3.76 -20.82
C SER A 70 29.00 3.31 -19.44
N ASN A 71 28.61 4.01 -18.37
CA ASN A 71 28.91 3.68 -16.98
C ASN A 71 27.86 2.72 -16.37
N ALA A 72 27.57 1.63 -17.08
CA ALA A 72 26.58 0.64 -16.68
C ALA A 72 27.12 -0.36 -15.65
N THR A 73 26.42 -0.48 -14.54
CA THR A 73 26.64 -1.51 -13.51
C THR A 73 25.60 -2.62 -13.67
N VAL A 74 26.04 -3.88 -13.57
CA VAL A 74 25.17 -5.06 -13.58
C VAL A 74 25.23 -5.73 -12.21
N VAL A 75 24.07 -5.90 -11.58
CA VAL A 75 23.89 -6.52 -10.28
C VAL A 75 23.17 -7.87 -10.47
N PRO A 76 23.78 -9.01 -10.09
CA PRO A 76 23.11 -10.30 -10.10
C PRO A 76 21.89 -10.27 -9.18
N ALA A 77 20.76 -10.81 -9.65
CA ALA A 77 19.53 -10.86 -8.86
C ALA A 77 19.50 -12.11 -7.96
N GLN A 78 18.90 -11.97 -6.79
CA GLN A 78 18.55 -13.09 -5.90
C GLN A 78 17.16 -13.60 -6.28
N GLU A 79 16.99 -14.92 -6.38
CA GLU A 79 15.68 -15.55 -6.61
C GLU A 79 14.93 -15.63 -5.28
N GLN A 80 13.75 -15.02 -5.20
CA GLN A 80 12.82 -15.20 -4.09
C GLN A 80 12.08 -16.54 -4.32
N ASP A 81 12.64 -17.66 -3.82
CA ASP A 81 12.09 -19.00 -4.07
C ASP A 81 10.72 -19.18 -3.43
N ASN A 82 9.70 -19.02 -4.26
CA ASN A 82 8.32 -19.24 -3.91
C ASN A 82 7.65 -20.35 -4.75
N ARG A 83 8.43 -21.33 -5.22
CA ARG A 83 7.95 -22.60 -5.82
C ARG A 83 6.96 -22.46 -6.98
N ALA A 84 6.88 -21.30 -7.62
CA ALA A 84 6.05 -21.09 -8.78
C ALA A 84 6.68 -21.79 -10.00
N LEU A 85 5.89 -22.62 -10.69
CA LEU A 85 6.39 -23.55 -11.72
C LEU A 85 6.73 -22.87 -13.06
N LEU A 86 6.24 -21.66 -13.31
CA LEU A 86 6.32 -20.97 -14.60
C LEU A 86 6.90 -19.55 -14.51
N TYR A 87 6.80 -18.91 -13.34
CA TYR A 87 7.31 -17.58 -13.04
C TYR A 87 8.14 -17.66 -11.77
N ARG A 88 9.12 -16.78 -11.64
CA ARG A 88 9.97 -16.64 -10.46
C ARG A 88 10.11 -15.17 -10.14
N SER A 89 10.12 -14.84 -8.86
CA SER A 89 10.41 -13.49 -8.40
C SER A 89 11.90 -13.32 -8.16
N PHE A 90 12.38 -12.12 -8.43
CA PHE A 90 13.79 -11.75 -8.33
C PHE A 90 13.92 -10.37 -7.72
N GLU A 91 14.96 -10.19 -6.91
CA GLU A 91 15.32 -8.92 -6.31
C GLU A 91 16.79 -8.58 -6.56
N ALA A 92 17.08 -7.29 -6.76
CA ALA A 92 18.44 -6.76 -6.76
C ALA A 92 18.50 -5.38 -6.10
N THR A 93 19.57 -5.09 -5.37
CA THR A 93 19.80 -3.79 -4.72
C THR A 93 20.73 -2.92 -5.56
N ILE A 94 20.26 -1.74 -5.94
CA ILE A 94 21.07 -0.64 -6.45
C ILE A 94 21.72 0.05 -5.26
N THR A 95 23.03 0.27 -5.30
CA THR A 95 23.79 0.90 -4.22
C THR A 95 24.69 2.03 -4.71
N GLY A 96 25.06 2.93 -3.81
CA GLY A 96 25.98 4.03 -4.10
C GLY A 96 25.39 5.14 -4.96
N LEU A 97 24.05 5.25 -5.00
CA LEU A 97 23.33 6.32 -5.67
C LEU A 97 23.85 7.70 -5.22
N LYS A 98 23.88 8.64 -6.16
CA LYS A 98 24.30 10.02 -5.92
C LYS A 98 23.08 10.92 -5.83
N PRO A 99 23.14 12.02 -5.06
CA PRO A 99 22.05 13.00 -5.02
C PRO A 99 21.83 13.65 -6.40
N GLN A 100 20.63 14.16 -6.63
CA GLN A 100 20.21 14.92 -7.82
C GLN A 100 20.56 14.23 -9.15
N THR A 101 20.47 12.89 -9.20
CA THR A 101 20.94 12.08 -10.32
C THR A 101 19.79 11.22 -10.85
N SER A 102 19.46 11.40 -12.14
CA SER A 102 18.58 10.46 -12.84
C SER A 102 19.33 9.19 -13.17
N TYR A 103 18.73 8.05 -12.83
CA TYR A 103 19.21 6.71 -13.15
C TYR A 103 18.21 6.00 -14.05
N THR A 104 18.73 5.30 -15.05
CA THR A 104 17.96 4.38 -15.87
C THR A 104 18.31 2.96 -15.47
N TYR A 105 17.30 2.10 -15.34
CA TYR A 105 17.48 0.69 -15.00
C TYR A 105 16.65 -0.23 -15.89
N LEU A 106 17.15 -1.45 -16.06
CA LEU A 106 16.52 -2.56 -16.76
C LEU A 106 16.68 -3.83 -15.93
N VAL A 107 15.70 -4.72 -15.99
CA VAL A 107 15.73 -6.01 -15.30
C VAL A 107 15.48 -7.15 -16.27
N GLY A 108 16.17 -8.28 -16.10
CA GLY A 108 16.03 -9.43 -16.99
C GLY A 108 17.31 -10.23 -17.16
N SER A 109 17.52 -10.80 -18.35
CA SER A 109 18.73 -11.54 -18.70
C SER A 109 18.95 -11.59 -20.21
N ASP A 110 20.20 -11.74 -20.66
CA ASP A 110 20.52 -11.85 -22.10
C ASP A 110 19.89 -13.10 -22.77
N GLN A 111 19.47 -14.09 -21.98
CA GLN A 111 18.80 -15.31 -22.46
C GLN A 111 17.26 -15.21 -22.42
N GLY A 112 16.69 -14.55 -21.40
CA GLY A 112 15.24 -14.42 -21.20
C GLY A 112 14.64 -13.11 -21.70
N GLY A 113 15.47 -12.18 -22.16
CA GLY A 113 15.09 -10.81 -22.49
C GLY A 113 15.28 -9.85 -21.32
N TRP A 114 15.40 -8.56 -21.65
CA TRP A 114 15.40 -7.45 -20.69
C TRP A 114 14.04 -6.74 -20.76
N SER A 115 13.63 -6.13 -19.65
CA SER A 115 12.52 -5.17 -19.64
C SER A 115 12.79 -3.98 -20.55
N GLU A 116 11.75 -3.21 -20.86
CA GLU A 116 11.93 -1.83 -21.29
C GLU A 116 12.70 -1.03 -20.20
N PRO A 117 13.39 0.07 -20.55
CA PRO A 117 14.07 0.91 -19.59
C PRO A 117 13.09 1.71 -18.73
N HIS A 118 13.26 1.62 -17.43
CA HIS A 118 12.60 2.47 -16.43
C HIS A 118 13.59 3.50 -15.89
N SER A 119 13.12 4.57 -15.27
CA SER A 119 14.02 5.61 -14.73
C SER A 119 13.44 6.30 -13.52
N PHE A 120 14.31 6.60 -12.56
CA PHE A 120 14.00 7.36 -11.35
C PHE A 120 15.05 8.45 -11.15
N THR A 121 14.74 9.44 -10.34
CA THR A 121 15.69 10.51 -9.97
C THR A 121 15.80 10.58 -8.46
N THR A 122 17.03 10.64 -7.96
CA THR A 122 17.31 10.89 -6.54
C THR A 122 17.18 12.37 -6.21
N SER A 123 16.70 12.67 -5.01
CA SER A 123 16.72 14.01 -4.41
C SER A 123 18.14 14.46 -4.06
N ASP A 124 18.29 15.64 -3.48
CA ASP A 124 19.55 16.12 -2.89
C ASP A 124 19.97 15.39 -1.61
N PHE A 125 19.08 14.56 -1.05
CA PHE A 125 19.23 13.89 0.25
C PHE A 125 19.22 14.85 1.46
N ASP A 126 18.67 16.06 1.30
CA ASP A 126 18.51 17.02 2.39
C ASP A 126 17.37 16.63 3.35
N SER A 127 17.42 17.21 4.55
CA SER A 127 16.40 17.02 5.60
C SER A 127 15.03 17.66 5.29
N ASN A 128 14.85 18.31 4.14
CA ASN A 128 13.59 18.94 3.72
C ASN A 128 13.05 18.23 2.48
N TRP A 129 12.06 17.36 2.67
CA TRP A 129 11.55 16.47 1.64
C TRP A 129 10.10 16.08 1.92
N ASN A 130 9.48 15.26 1.08
CA ASN A 130 8.18 14.69 1.39
C ASN A 130 8.00 13.25 0.88
N PHE A 131 7.05 12.55 1.49
CA PHE A 131 6.61 11.22 1.05
C PHE A 131 5.10 11.12 0.99
N LEU A 132 4.63 10.20 0.17
CA LEU A 132 3.22 9.84 0.04
C LEU A 132 2.95 8.58 0.88
N ALA A 133 1.82 8.54 1.57
CA ALA A 133 1.32 7.37 2.27
C ALA A 133 -0.10 7.05 1.80
N LEU A 134 -0.33 5.79 1.40
CA LEU A 134 -1.59 5.29 0.89
C LEU A 134 -1.86 3.90 1.50
N ALA A 135 -3.11 3.59 1.79
CA ALA A 135 -3.52 2.31 2.36
C ALA A 135 -4.65 1.68 1.55
N ASP A 136 -4.83 0.37 1.68
CA ASP A 136 -6.03 -0.33 1.23
C ASP A 136 -6.38 -0.03 -0.24
N ALA A 137 -5.39 -0.17 -1.13
CA ALA A 137 -5.66 -0.19 -2.57
C ALA A 137 -6.61 -1.35 -2.92
N GLN A 138 -6.49 -2.45 -2.18
CA GLN A 138 -7.41 -3.57 -2.03
C GLN A 138 -8.08 -3.98 -3.34
N ILE A 139 -7.27 -4.14 -4.38
CA ILE A 139 -7.77 -4.51 -5.70
C ILE A 139 -8.34 -5.92 -5.60
N GLY A 140 -9.63 -6.08 -5.91
CA GLY A 140 -10.33 -7.37 -5.87
C GLY A 140 -11.65 -7.38 -5.12
N VAL A 141 -11.96 -6.39 -4.27
CA VAL A 141 -13.22 -6.37 -3.49
C VAL A 141 -14.42 -6.50 -4.44
N ASP A 142 -15.35 -7.42 -4.10
CA ASP A 142 -16.51 -7.81 -4.91
C ASP A 142 -16.15 -8.22 -6.37
N LEU A 143 -14.94 -8.74 -6.57
CA LEU A 143 -14.36 -9.13 -7.88
C LEU A 143 -14.18 -7.96 -8.87
N LYS A 144 -14.23 -6.71 -8.41
CA LYS A 144 -14.18 -5.48 -9.23
C LYS A 144 -12.76 -5.06 -9.65
N VAL A 145 -11.88 -6.02 -9.96
CA VAL A 145 -10.45 -5.80 -10.26
C VAL A 145 -10.21 -4.59 -11.17
N ALA A 146 -10.85 -4.53 -12.35
CA ALA A 146 -10.64 -3.43 -13.30
C ALA A 146 -11.07 -2.04 -12.80
N GLU A 147 -12.09 -1.96 -11.95
CA GLU A 147 -12.58 -0.71 -11.35
C GLU A 147 -11.58 -0.18 -10.31
N GLN A 148 -11.09 -1.08 -9.45
CA GLN A 148 -10.14 -0.76 -8.39
C GLN A 148 -8.72 -0.53 -8.91
N THR A 149 -8.27 -1.26 -9.94
CA THR A 149 -7.03 -0.94 -10.68
C THR A 149 -7.08 0.48 -11.23
N ALA A 150 -8.21 0.87 -11.85
CA ALA A 150 -8.37 2.23 -12.35
C ALA A 150 -8.46 3.27 -11.22
N ALA A 151 -8.99 2.92 -10.04
CA ALA A 151 -9.00 3.80 -8.87
C ALA A 151 -7.60 3.99 -8.28
N TRP A 152 -6.84 2.89 -8.12
CA TRP A 152 -5.45 2.89 -7.68
C TRP A 152 -4.54 3.72 -8.60
N GLN A 153 -4.70 3.56 -9.91
CA GLN A 153 -4.03 4.41 -10.91
C GLN A 153 -4.36 5.90 -10.68
N ARG A 154 -5.64 6.26 -10.54
CA ARG A 154 -6.05 7.66 -10.28
C ARG A 154 -5.49 8.19 -8.95
N ALA A 155 -5.41 7.38 -7.91
CA ALA A 155 -4.86 7.76 -6.62
C ALA A 155 -3.37 8.11 -6.74
N LEU A 156 -2.57 7.27 -7.40
CA LEU A 156 -1.16 7.56 -7.65
C LEU A 156 -0.96 8.73 -8.63
N ASP A 157 -1.72 8.79 -9.73
CA ASP A 157 -1.69 9.91 -10.68
C ASP A 157 -1.92 11.24 -9.96
N LYS A 158 -2.96 11.30 -9.11
CA LYS A 158 -3.30 12.50 -8.35
C LYS A 158 -2.24 12.83 -7.31
N ALA A 159 -1.82 11.86 -6.51
CA ALA A 159 -0.85 12.06 -5.45
C ALA A 159 0.50 12.55 -5.99
N THR A 160 1.02 11.95 -7.07
CA THR A 160 2.29 12.39 -7.67
C THR A 160 2.16 13.67 -8.50
N THR A 161 0.97 14.00 -9.03
CA THR A 161 0.75 15.29 -9.71
C THR A 161 0.72 16.47 -8.72
N GLU A 162 0.07 16.30 -7.56
CA GLU A 162 -0.02 17.34 -6.52
C GLU A 162 1.22 17.36 -5.59
N SER A 163 2.07 16.33 -5.65
CA SER A 163 3.32 16.22 -4.88
C SER A 163 4.44 15.65 -5.76
N PRO A 164 4.89 16.41 -6.78
CA PRO A 164 5.85 15.93 -7.79
C PRO A 164 7.25 15.64 -7.23
N ASP A 165 7.59 16.26 -6.10
CA ASP A 165 8.88 16.09 -5.41
C ASP A 165 8.88 14.92 -4.40
N ALA A 166 7.78 14.15 -4.33
CA ALA A 166 7.66 13.05 -3.37
C ALA A 166 8.69 11.94 -3.64
N GLU A 167 9.56 11.69 -2.66
CA GLU A 167 10.72 10.81 -2.85
C GLU A 167 10.43 9.33 -2.57
N LEU A 168 9.29 9.04 -1.94
CA LEU A 168 8.90 7.74 -1.42
C LEU A 168 7.37 7.59 -1.46
N ILE A 169 6.90 6.40 -1.79
CA ILE A 169 5.52 5.95 -1.57
C ILE A 169 5.52 4.88 -0.46
N LEU A 170 4.73 5.08 0.59
CA LEU A 170 4.52 4.14 1.68
C LEU A 170 3.15 3.48 1.52
N SER A 171 3.14 2.19 1.22
CA SER A 171 1.95 1.34 1.07
C SER A 171 1.62 0.67 2.40
N LEU A 172 0.58 1.15 3.07
CA LEU A 172 0.19 0.81 4.45
C LEU A 172 -0.62 -0.50 4.58
N GLY A 173 -0.42 -1.46 3.68
CA GLY A 173 -1.12 -2.77 3.68
C GLY A 173 -2.40 -2.79 2.85
N ASP A 174 -2.92 -4.01 2.66
CA ASP A 174 -4.06 -4.35 1.79
C ASP A 174 -3.85 -3.82 0.37
N GLN A 175 -2.78 -4.28 -0.27
CA GLN A 175 -2.48 -3.99 -1.68
C GLN A 175 -3.51 -4.65 -2.61
N VAL A 176 -3.94 -5.87 -2.27
CA VAL A 176 -4.94 -6.65 -3.00
C VAL A 176 -6.01 -7.19 -2.04
N ASP A 177 -7.15 -7.67 -2.56
CA ASP A 177 -8.18 -8.29 -1.71
C ASP A 177 -7.83 -9.72 -1.27
N GLY A 178 -6.83 -10.36 -1.88
CA GLY A 178 -6.26 -11.65 -1.45
C GLY A 178 -7.15 -12.88 -1.70
N TRP A 179 -8.46 -12.70 -1.90
CA TRP A 179 -9.39 -13.78 -2.25
C TRP A 179 -9.71 -13.81 -3.75
N GLY A 180 -10.02 -15.00 -4.27
CA GLY A 180 -10.51 -15.17 -5.63
C GLY A 180 -9.40 -15.07 -6.69
N ALA A 181 -9.41 -14.01 -7.49
CA ALA A 181 -8.54 -13.86 -8.66
C ALA A 181 -7.24 -13.11 -8.34
N ILE A 182 -6.44 -13.66 -7.42
CA ILE A 182 -5.26 -12.99 -6.84
C ILE A 182 -4.21 -12.53 -7.86
N GLU A 183 -3.95 -13.31 -8.92
CA GLU A 183 -2.97 -12.95 -9.94
C GLU A 183 -3.39 -11.68 -10.74
N PRO A 184 -4.62 -11.58 -11.30
CA PRO A 184 -5.15 -10.32 -11.84
C PRO A 184 -5.21 -9.13 -10.86
N GLN A 185 -5.38 -9.37 -9.55
CA GLN A 185 -5.38 -8.30 -8.55
C GLN A 185 -3.98 -7.68 -8.43
N TYR A 186 -2.94 -8.52 -8.31
CA TYR A 186 -1.56 -8.06 -8.32
C TYR A 186 -1.16 -7.43 -9.66
N ASP A 187 -1.58 -8.00 -10.80
CA ASP A 187 -1.34 -7.37 -12.11
C ASP A 187 -1.93 -5.95 -12.17
N GLY A 188 -3.09 -5.74 -11.53
CA GLY A 188 -3.68 -4.42 -11.32
C GLY A 188 -2.86 -3.51 -10.40
N TYR A 189 -2.42 -4.01 -9.25
CA TYR A 189 -1.61 -3.25 -8.29
C TYR A 189 -0.29 -2.76 -8.90
N PHE A 190 0.35 -3.61 -9.72
CA PHE A 190 1.59 -3.29 -10.42
C PHE A 190 1.40 -2.50 -11.72
N GLN A 191 0.16 -2.16 -12.12
CA GLN A 191 -0.07 -1.42 -13.36
C GLN A 191 0.54 0.01 -13.37
N PRO A 192 0.41 0.85 -12.32
CA PRO A 192 0.87 2.23 -12.35
C PRO A 192 2.39 2.37 -12.57
N GLU A 193 2.83 3.36 -13.34
CA GLU A 193 4.26 3.56 -13.61
C GLU A 193 5.02 4.21 -12.45
N GLN A 194 4.30 4.92 -11.58
CA GLN A 194 4.86 5.63 -10.42
C GLN A 194 5.68 4.69 -9.53
N ILE A 195 5.23 3.45 -9.30
CA ILE A 195 5.92 2.47 -8.46
C ILE A 195 7.23 1.94 -9.09
N ARG A 196 7.56 2.30 -10.33
CA ARG A 196 8.83 2.02 -11.01
C ARG A 196 9.76 3.23 -11.05
N ASN A 197 9.22 4.42 -10.78
CA ASN A 197 9.92 5.69 -10.91
C ASN A 197 10.12 6.41 -9.55
N ILE A 198 9.34 6.04 -8.54
CA ILE A 198 9.43 6.49 -7.15
C ILE A 198 9.58 5.24 -6.26
N PRO A 199 10.59 5.18 -5.37
CA PRO A 199 10.76 4.08 -4.43
C PRO A 199 9.51 3.82 -3.58
N VAL A 200 9.17 2.54 -3.40
CA VAL A 200 8.04 2.09 -2.59
C VAL A 200 8.52 1.32 -1.36
N ALA A 201 8.00 1.67 -0.19
CA ALA A 201 8.04 0.81 1.00
C ALA A 201 6.65 0.24 1.23
N SER A 202 6.53 -1.04 1.56
CA SER A 202 5.25 -1.72 1.77
C SER A 202 5.22 -2.44 3.12
N ILE A 203 4.07 -2.45 3.77
CA ILE A 203 3.74 -3.40 4.85
C ILE A 203 2.63 -4.33 4.40
N ALA A 204 2.53 -5.51 5.01
CA ALA A 204 1.45 -6.46 4.77
C ALA A 204 0.22 -6.07 5.60
N GLY A 205 -0.94 -6.00 4.95
CA GLY A 205 -2.24 -5.98 5.63
C GLY A 205 -2.76 -7.39 5.90
N ASN A 206 -4.01 -7.51 6.36
CA ASN A 206 -4.62 -8.81 6.59
C ASN A 206 -5.04 -9.50 5.29
N HIS A 207 -5.32 -8.75 4.22
CA HIS A 207 -5.61 -9.36 2.91
C HIS A 207 -4.37 -10.01 2.29
N GLU A 208 -3.16 -9.53 2.63
CA GLU A 208 -1.89 -10.23 2.37
C GLU A 208 -1.66 -11.47 3.27
N THR A 209 -2.62 -11.95 4.06
CA THR A 209 -2.51 -13.24 4.78
C THR A 209 -3.40 -14.34 4.21
N TYR A 210 -4.35 -13.99 3.35
CA TYR A 210 -5.39 -14.91 2.89
C TYR A 210 -4.91 -15.90 1.83
N MET A 211 -5.38 -17.14 1.92
CA MET A 211 -4.92 -18.27 1.10
C MET A 211 -3.42 -18.55 1.29
N ASP A 212 -2.57 -18.23 0.30
CA ASP A 212 -1.10 -18.23 0.39
C ASP A 212 -0.54 -16.78 0.40
N GLY A 213 -1.37 -15.78 0.73
CA GLY A 213 -1.15 -14.35 0.48
C GLY A 213 0.20 -13.78 0.93
N TYR A 214 0.72 -14.20 2.09
CA TYR A 214 1.95 -13.62 2.65
C TYR A 214 3.17 -13.95 1.79
N LYS A 215 3.10 -15.10 1.12
CA LYS A 215 4.05 -15.54 0.12
C LYS A 215 4.05 -14.63 -1.10
N HIS A 216 2.87 -14.18 -1.53
CA HIS A 216 2.73 -13.20 -2.61
C HIS A 216 3.19 -11.81 -2.18
N PHE A 217 3.05 -11.42 -0.92
CA PHE A 217 3.68 -10.20 -0.42
C PHE A 217 5.22 -10.31 -0.48
N ALA A 218 5.78 -11.33 0.17
CA ALA A 218 7.23 -11.55 0.28
C ALA A 218 7.94 -11.79 -1.07
N GLU A 219 7.23 -12.26 -2.12
CA GLU A 219 7.83 -12.43 -3.45
C GLU A 219 7.85 -11.15 -4.30
N HIS A 220 7.12 -10.09 -3.93
CA HIS A 220 7.11 -8.84 -4.70
C HIS A 220 7.72 -7.65 -3.95
N PHE A 221 7.64 -7.60 -2.62
CA PHE A 221 8.08 -6.44 -1.84
C PHE A 221 9.38 -6.71 -1.08
N SER A 222 10.38 -5.89 -1.33
CA SER A 222 11.65 -5.90 -0.61
C SER A 222 11.51 -5.26 0.77
N LEU A 223 12.05 -5.91 1.79
CA LEU A 223 11.97 -5.47 3.18
C LEU A 223 13.40 -5.17 3.71
N PRO A 224 13.95 -3.96 3.47
CA PRO A 224 15.32 -3.64 3.86
C PRO A 224 15.52 -3.77 5.38
N ASN A 225 16.61 -4.42 5.78
CA ASN A 225 16.93 -4.72 7.18
C ASN A 225 15.83 -5.53 7.92
N GLU A 226 15.10 -6.39 7.20
CA GLU A 226 14.21 -7.35 7.84
C GLU A 226 14.97 -8.28 8.80
N VAL A 227 14.35 -8.57 9.95
CA VAL A 227 14.88 -9.53 10.92
C VAL A 227 14.06 -10.81 10.86
N GLY A 228 14.69 -11.95 10.56
CA GLY A 228 14.14 -13.29 10.83
C GLY A 228 12.87 -13.68 10.08
N ASP A 229 12.66 -13.18 8.86
CA ASP A 229 11.48 -13.44 8.00
C ASP A 229 10.15 -13.05 8.68
N THR A 230 10.20 -12.05 9.57
CA THR A 230 9.10 -11.65 10.46
C THR A 230 8.09 -10.69 9.83
N GLY A 231 8.48 -10.04 8.73
CA GLY A 231 7.85 -8.83 8.18
C GLY A 231 8.17 -7.55 8.97
N ASN A 232 9.05 -7.62 9.97
CA ASN A 232 9.53 -6.45 10.72
C ASN A 232 10.86 -5.97 10.12
N TYR A 233 10.88 -4.72 9.65
CA TYR A 233 12.00 -4.17 8.90
C TYR A 233 12.12 -2.66 9.10
N PHE A 234 13.26 -2.06 8.74
CA PHE A 234 13.48 -0.63 8.93
C PHE A 234 14.41 -0.03 7.87
N TYR A 235 14.29 1.26 7.62
CA TYR A 235 15.20 2.01 6.76
C TYR A 235 15.33 3.46 7.26
N GLU A 236 16.47 4.07 6.98
CA GLU A 236 16.74 5.47 7.32
C GLU A 236 16.73 6.29 6.03
N ARG A 237 15.73 7.16 5.82
CA ARG A 237 15.67 8.01 4.63
C ARG A 237 15.79 9.46 5.01
N ASN A 238 16.83 10.10 4.49
CA ASN A 238 17.22 11.49 4.73
C ASN A 238 17.44 11.75 6.23
N ASN A 239 16.42 12.24 6.94
CA ASN A 239 16.44 12.54 8.39
C ASN A 239 15.36 11.78 9.18
N VAL A 240 14.81 10.69 8.64
CA VAL A 240 13.72 9.92 9.25
C VAL A 240 14.06 8.43 9.33
N LEU A 241 13.93 7.88 10.54
CA LEU A 241 13.92 6.45 10.79
C LEU A 241 12.50 5.91 10.58
N PHE A 242 12.33 5.05 9.59
CA PHE A 242 11.08 4.31 9.36
C PHE A 242 11.19 2.91 9.94
N ILE A 243 10.27 2.54 10.82
CA ILE A 243 10.17 1.18 11.39
C ILE A 243 8.82 0.59 10.99
N ASN A 244 8.83 -0.58 10.38
CA ASN A 244 7.66 -1.22 9.81
C ASN A 244 7.41 -2.55 10.53
N LEU A 245 6.16 -2.78 10.97
CA LEU A 245 5.79 -3.97 11.73
C LEU A 245 4.67 -4.76 11.04
N ASN A 246 4.80 -6.08 11.05
CA ASN A 246 3.78 -6.99 10.55
C ASN A 246 2.68 -7.20 11.59
N SER A 247 1.66 -6.32 11.61
CA SER A 247 0.55 -6.36 12.56
C SER A 247 -0.39 -7.56 12.42
N ASN A 248 -0.20 -8.45 11.44
CA ASN A 248 -0.88 -9.74 11.41
C ASN A 248 -0.38 -10.70 12.50
N ARG A 249 0.81 -10.42 13.06
CA ARG A 249 1.45 -11.21 14.10
C ARG A 249 1.14 -10.62 15.47
N SER A 250 0.02 -11.06 16.05
CA SER A 250 -0.57 -10.50 17.28
C SER A 250 -0.54 -11.42 18.50
N SER A 251 0.14 -12.58 18.43
CA SER A 251 0.31 -13.43 19.62
C SER A 251 1.29 -12.79 20.62
N ALA A 252 1.23 -13.22 21.88
CA ALA A 252 2.13 -12.71 22.93
C ALA A 252 3.63 -12.90 22.61
N ALA A 253 3.98 -13.93 21.83
CA ALA A 253 5.35 -14.16 21.37
C ALA A 253 5.75 -13.18 20.25
N ASP A 254 4.85 -12.94 19.31
CA ASP A 254 5.06 -11.98 18.22
C ASP A 254 5.18 -10.55 18.75
N ILE A 255 4.28 -10.16 19.67
CA ILE A 255 4.31 -8.87 20.36
C ILE A 255 5.63 -8.67 21.10
N ALA A 256 6.16 -9.70 21.78
CA ALA A 256 7.47 -9.62 22.40
C ALA A 256 8.62 -9.44 21.39
N GLU A 257 8.50 -10.03 20.19
CA GLU A 257 9.46 -9.83 19.09
C GLU A 257 9.38 -8.41 18.51
N HIS A 258 8.17 -7.90 18.24
CA HIS A 258 7.93 -6.51 17.82
C HIS A 258 8.56 -5.51 18.81
N ILE A 259 8.31 -5.70 20.12
CA ILE A 259 8.85 -4.84 21.18
C ILE A 259 10.39 -4.90 21.23
N ASN A 260 10.98 -6.08 21.09
CA ASN A 260 12.44 -6.23 21.07
C ASN A 260 13.06 -5.57 19.83
N PHE A 261 12.43 -5.73 18.66
CA PHE A 261 12.86 -5.08 17.42
C PHE A 261 12.79 -3.55 17.55
N LEU A 262 11.64 -2.99 17.94
CA LEU A 262 11.45 -1.55 18.20
C LEU A 262 12.55 -0.98 19.10
N ARG A 263 12.76 -1.60 20.29
CA ARG A 263 13.77 -1.15 21.25
C ARG A 263 15.19 -1.21 20.67
N GLN A 264 15.53 -2.25 19.93
CA GLN A 264 16.86 -2.40 19.33
C GLN A 264 17.09 -1.39 18.21
N THR A 265 16.11 -1.19 17.32
CA THR A 265 16.22 -0.29 16.17
C THR A 265 16.28 1.17 16.62
N VAL A 266 15.39 1.61 17.52
CA VAL A 266 15.42 2.99 18.06
C VAL A 266 16.71 3.26 18.84
N ALA A 267 17.20 2.30 19.65
CA ALA A 267 18.44 2.47 20.40
C ALA A 267 19.70 2.57 19.51
N GLN A 268 19.68 2.01 18.30
CA GLN A 268 20.82 2.02 17.36
C GLN A 268 20.74 3.18 16.36
N HIS A 269 19.55 3.53 15.88
CA HIS A 269 19.35 4.45 14.75
C HIS A 269 18.58 5.74 15.12
N GLY A 270 17.75 5.72 16.18
CA GLY A 270 16.87 6.84 16.51
C GLY A 270 17.60 8.15 16.83
N ALA A 271 18.81 8.07 17.38
CA ALA A 271 19.62 9.26 17.69
C ALA A 271 20.27 9.93 16.46
N ASN A 272 20.23 9.30 15.29
CA ASN A 272 20.79 9.83 14.04
C ASN A 272 19.74 10.59 13.19
N ASN A 273 18.47 10.53 13.58
CA ASN A 273 17.33 11.01 12.79
C ASN A 273 16.58 12.10 13.57
N ASP A 274 15.99 13.05 12.85
CA ASP A 274 15.15 14.10 13.46
C ASP A 274 13.80 13.50 13.93
N TRP A 275 13.36 12.42 13.28
CA TRP A 275 12.05 11.80 13.44
C TRP A 275 12.13 10.27 13.43
N THR A 276 11.30 9.63 14.26
CA THR A 276 11.01 8.19 14.17
C THR A 276 9.54 7.99 13.82
N ILE A 277 9.29 7.36 12.67
CA ILE A 277 7.94 7.03 12.17
C ILE A 277 7.77 5.51 12.19
N VAL A 278 6.71 5.03 12.83
CA VAL A 278 6.35 3.61 12.83
C VAL A 278 5.14 3.37 11.92
N SER A 279 5.13 2.29 11.16
CA SER A 279 3.98 1.90 10.33
C SER A 279 3.56 0.47 10.58
N TYR A 280 2.25 0.26 10.77
CA TYR A 280 1.64 -1.06 10.82
C TYR A 280 0.16 -0.98 10.46
N HIS A 281 -0.38 -2.02 9.81
CA HIS A 281 -1.65 -1.93 9.10
C HIS A 281 -2.85 -1.75 10.05
N HIS A 282 -2.92 -2.57 11.10
CA HIS A 282 -4.02 -2.58 12.07
C HIS A 282 -3.97 -1.39 13.04
N GLY A 283 -4.59 -0.26 12.66
CA GLY A 283 -4.56 0.99 13.43
C GLY A 283 -5.11 0.88 14.87
N PRO A 284 -4.38 1.33 15.91
CA PRO A 284 -4.79 1.14 17.31
C PRO A 284 -5.90 2.10 17.78
N PHE A 285 -6.01 3.28 17.16
CA PHE A 285 -6.80 4.43 17.63
C PHE A 285 -7.68 5.01 16.53
N SER A 286 -8.34 4.13 15.76
CA SER A 286 -9.28 4.50 14.71
C SER A 286 -10.67 4.84 15.25
N GLN A 287 -11.54 5.35 14.37
CA GLN A 287 -12.98 5.58 14.58
C GLN A 287 -13.84 4.56 13.77
N GLY A 288 -13.19 3.55 13.19
CA GLY A 288 -13.83 2.48 12.44
C GLY A 288 -14.22 1.31 13.34
N SER A 289 -14.63 0.21 12.72
CA SER A 289 -15.24 -0.90 13.48
C SER A 289 -14.27 -1.97 13.95
N HIS A 290 -13.03 -1.98 13.47
CA HIS A 290 -12.02 -2.95 13.89
C HIS A 290 -11.23 -2.50 15.13
N VAL A 291 -11.44 -1.28 15.62
CA VAL A 291 -10.76 -0.72 16.82
C VAL A 291 -10.97 -1.53 18.12
N THR A 292 -11.95 -2.44 18.13
CA THR A 292 -12.26 -3.36 19.23
C THR A 292 -11.90 -4.82 18.96
N ASP A 293 -11.36 -5.15 17.79
CA ASP A 293 -10.98 -6.52 17.46
C ASP A 293 -9.79 -6.98 18.34
N SER A 294 -9.78 -8.25 18.72
CA SER A 294 -8.96 -8.73 19.85
C SER A 294 -7.45 -8.61 19.62
N ASP A 295 -7.02 -8.71 18.37
CA ASP A 295 -5.66 -8.50 17.90
C ASP A 295 -5.28 -7.00 17.88
N VAL A 296 -6.17 -6.14 17.39
CA VAL A 296 -6.01 -4.67 17.44
C VAL A 296 -5.88 -4.20 18.89
N VAL A 297 -6.72 -4.72 19.80
CA VAL A 297 -6.65 -4.45 21.24
C VAL A 297 -5.31 -4.94 21.83
N ALA A 298 -4.90 -6.18 21.54
CA ALA A 298 -3.64 -6.73 22.05
C ALA A 298 -2.41 -5.95 21.57
N LEU A 299 -2.39 -5.55 20.29
CA LEU A 299 -1.34 -4.71 19.72
C LEU A 299 -1.35 -3.30 20.32
N ARG A 300 -2.53 -2.66 20.44
CA ARG A 300 -2.65 -1.33 21.08
C ARG A 300 -2.09 -1.36 22.50
N ASP A 301 -2.58 -2.26 23.33
CA ASP A 301 -2.31 -2.26 24.76
C ASP A 301 -0.85 -2.61 25.08
N ALA A 302 -0.17 -3.38 24.22
CA ALA A 302 1.23 -3.76 24.38
C ALA A 302 2.23 -2.84 23.66
N LEU A 303 1.92 -2.39 22.43
CA LEU A 303 2.85 -1.62 21.61
C LEU A 303 2.79 -0.11 21.88
N THR A 304 1.61 0.47 22.07
CA THR A 304 1.49 1.94 22.22
C THR A 304 2.24 2.51 23.44
N PRO A 305 2.32 1.83 24.61
CA PRO A 305 3.20 2.27 25.70
C PRO A 305 4.68 2.21 25.33
N VAL A 306 5.09 1.26 24.49
CA VAL A 306 6.48 1.13 24.01
C VAL A 306 6.81 2.20 22.97
N MET A 307 5.86 2.60 22.11
CA MET A 307 6.04 3.75 21.21
C MET A 307 6.32 5.04 21.99
N SER A 308 5.56 5.27 23.08
CA SER A 308 5.80 6.39 24.00
C SER A 308 7.12 6.27 24.77
N GLU A 309 7.47 5.08 25.28
CA GLU A 309 8.76 4.81 25.93
C GLU A 309 9.95 5.17 25.03
N LEU A 310 9.83 4.87 23.73
CA LEU A 310 10.87 5.07 22.72
C LEU A 310 10.86 6.46 22.09
N GLY A 311 9.86 7.30 22.39
CA GLY A 311 9.75 8.64 21.82
C GLY A 311 9.50 8.65 20.31
N VAL A 312 8.74 7.68 19.81
CA VAL A 312 8.20 7.67 18.44
C VAL A 312 7.34 8.91 18.22
N ASP A 313 7.51 9.61 17.10
CA ASP A 313 6.81 10.88 16.88
C ASP A 313 5.44 10.66 16.18
N LEU A 314 5.40 9.73 15.22
CA LEU A 314 4.24 9.43 14.39
C LEU A 314 4.06 7.94 14.14
N VAL A 315 2.81 7.48 14.17
CA VAL A 315 2.39 6.14 13.74
C VAL A 315 1.37 6.23 12.60
N LEU A 316 1.62 5.48 11.52
CA LEU A 316 0.77 5.41 10.32
C LEU A 316 0.14 4.01 10.18
N SER A 317 -1.13 3.97 9.75
CA SER A 317 -1.94 2.75 9.65
C SER A 317 -3.07 2.87 8.60
N GLY A 318 -3.67 1.74 8.22
CA GLY A 318 -4.78 1.63 7.26
C GLY A 318 -5.94 0.83 7.84
N HIS A 319 -6.41 -0.20 7.11
CA HIS A 319 -7.34 -1.26 7.57
C HIS A 319 -8.79 -0.83 7.78
N ASP A 320 -9.03 0.26 8.50
CA ASP A 320 -10.36 0.60 9.03
C ASP A 320 -11.18 1.52 8.08
N HIS A 321 -10.67 1.77 6.87
CA HIS A 321 -11.32 2.48 5.75
C HIS A 321 -12.14 3.73 6.13
N ILE A 322 -11.63 4.46 7.12
CA ILE A 322 -12.16 5.72 7.65
C ILE A 322 -10.97 6.55 8.12
N TYR A 323 -10.88 7.81 7.67
CA TYR A 323 -9.79 8.66 8.13
C TYR A 323 -9.96 8.95 9.63
N THR A 324 -8.92 8.67 10.42
CA THR A 324 -8.88 8.99 11.84
C THR A 324 -7.51 9.54 12.22
N ARG A 325 -7.50 10.66 12.95
CA ARG A 325 -6.34 11.20 13.65
C ARG A 325 -6.63 11.15 15.16
N SER A 326 -5.71 10.57 15.92
CA SER A 326 -5.79 10.59 17.38
C SER A 326 -5.45 11.99 17.94
N HIS A 327 -5.79 12.22 19.21
CA HIS A 327 -5.05 13.17 20.04
C HIS A 327 -3.58 12.75 20.13
N LEU A 328 -2.71 13.60 20.66
CA LEU A 328 -1.42 13.10 21.14
C LEU A 328 -1.68 12.06 22.23
N MET A 329 -1.01 10.91 22.17
CA MET A 329 -1.22 9.79 23.09
C MET A 329 0.03 9.56 23.94
N ASN A 330 -0.15 9.39 25.25
CA ASN A 330 0.88 8.90 26.16
C ASN A 330 0.52 7.46 26.54
N GLY A 331 1.16 6.50 25.86
CA GLY A 331 0.73 5.12 25.79
C GLY A 331 -0.70 5.03 25.26
N THR A 332 -1.59 4.46 26.06
CA THR A 332 -3.03 4.36 25.78
C THR A 332 -3.84 5.59 26.23
N THR A 333 -3.22 6.60 26.85
CA THR A 333 -3.91 7.77 27.43
C THR A 333 -3.92 8.98 26.48
N PRO A 334 -5.08 9.51 26.07
CA PRO A 334 -5.15 10.68 25.21
C PRO A 334 -4.87 11.99 25.96
N VAL A 335 -4.05 12.84 25.35
CA VAL A 335 -3.77 14.22 25.78
C VAL A 335 -4.80 15.14 25.13
N VAL A 336 -6.00 15.16 25.70
CA VAL A 336 -7.15 15.91 25.17
C VAL A 336 -6.93 17.43 25.35
N PRO A 337 -6.93 18.24 24.27
CA PRO A 337 -6.83 19.70 24.35
C PRO A 337 -8.10 20.35 24.89
N ALA A 338 -7.97 21.56 25.45
CA ALA A 338 -9.10 22.32 26.00
C ALA A 338 -10.08 22.86 24.94
N GLN A 339 -9.66 22.93 23.68
CA GLN A 339 -10.52 23.15 22.52
C GLN A 339 -10.62 21.85 21.73
N ARG A 340 -11.78 21.55 21.15
CA ARG A 340 -11.90 20.39 20.24
C ARG A 340 -10.89 20.59 19.10
N ALA A 341 -10.07 19.57 18.86
CA ALA A 341 -9.08 19.54 17.78
C ALA A 341 -9.74 19.84 16.43
N ASP A 342 -9.00 20.42 15.48
CA ASP A 342 -9.55 20.73 14.16
C ASP A 342 -8.49 20.65 13.05
N ARG A 343 -8.92 20.89 11.82
CA ARG A 343 -8.02 20.96 10.66
C ARG A 343 -7.08 22.16 10.77
N GLY A 344 -5.80 21.92 10.56
CA GLY A 344 -4.73 22.92 10.68
C GLY A 344 -4.13 22.99 12.08
N ASP A 345 -4.49 22.06 12.98
CA ASP A 345 -3.86 21.92 14.29
C ASP A 345 -2.33 21.84 14.17
N ARG A 346 -1.66 22.56 15.08
CA ARG A 346 -0.20 22.54 15.21
C ARG A 346 0.15 22.10 16.61
N LEU A 347 0.64 20.87 16.70
CA LEU A 347 0.88 20.15 17.94
C LEU A 347 2.37 20.26 18.30
N THR A 348 2.68 20.42 19.59
CA THR A 348 4.05 20.38 20.11
C THR A 348 4.09 19.28 21.17
N PRO A 349 4.47 18.05 20.80
CA PRO A 349 4.48 16.94 21.74
C PRO A 349 5.48 17.16 22.88
N LYS A 350 5.14 16.62 24.06
CA LYS A 350 6.10 16.40 25.15
C LYS A 350 6.73 15.01 25.05
N ASP A 351 7.72 14.74 25.87
CA ASP A 351 8.35 13.42 25.97
C ASP A 351 7.30 12.31 26.18
N GLY A 352 7.28 11.33 25.27
CA GLY A 352 6.35 10.21 25.26
C GLY A 352 4.96 10.50 24.67
N GLU A 353 4.68 11.69 24.15
CA GLU A 353 3.44 12.01 23.44
C GLU A 353 3.56 11.70 21.94
N VAL A 354 2.79 10.74 21.43
CA VAL A 354 2.88 10.20 20.06
C VAL A 354 1.59 10.52 19.27
N LEU A 355 1.70 10.87 17.99
CA LEU A 355 0.54 11.03 17.10
C LEU A 355 0.24 9.74 16.33
N TYR A 356 -1.03 9.35 16.22
CA TYR A 356 -1.47 8.22 15.40
C TYR A 356 -2.42 8.72 14.31
N VAL A 357 -2.18 8.27 13.08
CA VAL A 357 -3.07 8.51 11.94
C VAL A 357 -3.40 7.18 11.26
N THR A 358 -4.68 6.92 11.11
CA THR A 358 -5.25 5.86 10.29
C THR A 358 -5.82 6.50 9.04
N THR A 359 -5.26 6.16 7.87
CA THR A 359 -5.78 6.62 6.59
C THR A 359 -7.01 5.81 6.18
N THR A 360 -7.83 6.36 5.29
CA THR A 360 -8.85 5.57 4.58
C THR A 360 -8.24 4.87 3.35
N THR A 361 -9.07 4.14 2.60
CA THR A 361 -8.68 3.48 1.35
C THR A 361 -8.27 4.44 0.25
N ALA A 362 -7.23 4.06 -0.51
CA ALA A 362 -6.85 4.69 -1.78
C ALA A 362 -7.55 4.06 -3.00
N GLY A 363 -7.98 2.79 -2.90
CA GLY A 363 -8.67 2.06 -3.97
C GLY A 363 -10.18 2.30 -4.04
N GLY A 364 -10.79 2.76 -2.93
CA GLY A 364 -12.22 3.07 -2.85
C GLY A 364 -13.16 1.87 -2.98
N GLY A 365 -12.64 0.64 -2.90
CA GLY A 365 -13.43 -0.59 -3.05
C GLY A 365 -14.35 -0.87 -1.87
N LYS A 366 -14.02 -0.37 -0.67
CA LYS A 366 -14.70 -0.64 0.59
C LYS A 366 -14.54 0.57 1.53
N TYR A 367 -15.51 0.79 2.41
CA TYR A 367 -15.52 1.85 3.41
C TYR A 367 -16.24 1.37 4.67
N TYR A 368 -15.83 1.86 5.85
CA TYR A 368 -16.55 1.59 7.10
C TYR A 368 -17.26 2.83 7.64
N ASP A 369 -18.47 2.60 8.15
CA ASP A 369 -19.26 3.62 8.83
C ASP A 369 -18.58 4.01 10.16
N PHE A 370 -18.74 5.28 10.56
CA PHE A 370 -18.35 5.75 11.89
C PHE A 370 -18.89 4.81 12.97
N THR A 371 -18.02 4.30 13.84
CA THR A 371 -18.41 3.42 14.94
C THR A 371 -18.23 4.16 16.25
N ASP A 372 -19.31 4.35 17.02
CA ASP A 372 -19.27 5.13 18.26
C ASP A 372 -18.59 4.40 19.43
N VAL A 373 -18.37 5.14 20.52
CA VAL A 373 -17.79 4.62 21.78
C VAL A 373 -18.56 3.45 22.42
N ASN A 374 -19.81 3.21 22.01
CA ASN A 374 -20.63 2.07 22.44
C ASN A 374 -20.66 0.92 21.41
N GLY A 375 -19.92 1.04 20.31
CA GLY A 375 -19.85 0.06 19.21
C GLY A 375 -20.99 0.15 18.19
N ALA A 376 -21.85 1.18 18.24
CA ALA A 376 -22.91 1.34 17.24
C ALA A 376 -22.38 2.02 15.97
N LYS A 377 -22.78 1.50 14.79
CA LYS A 377 -22.35 2.01 13.48
C LYS A 377 -23.34 3.05 12.93
N HIS A 378 -22.83 4.20 12.50
CA HIS A 378 -23.62 5.34 12.03
C HIS A 378 -23.32 5.66 10.57
N LYS A 379 -24.11 5.07 9.66
CA LYS A 379 -23.97 5.29 8.23
C LYS A 379 -24.23 6.75 7.82
N GLY A 380 -23.33 7.33 7.04
CA GLY A 380 -23.43 8.72 6.57
C GLY A 380 -23.20 9.76 7.66
N ALA A 381 -22.67 9.38 8.82
CA ALA A 381 -22.30 10.29 9.88
C ALA A 381 -21.28 11.33 9.39
N ARG A 382 -21.37 12.54 9.93
CA ARG A 382 -20.46 13.65 9.64
C ARG A 382 -19.98 14.26 10.95
N ARG A 383 -18.68 14.50 11.08
CA ARG A 383 -18.03 15.04 12.29
C ARG A 383 -18.63 16.38 12.75
N GLU A 384 -19.15 17.15 11.79
CA GLU A 384 -19.78 18.46 11.99
C GLU A 384 -21.24 18.36 12.47
N LEU A 385 -21.86 17.17 12.41
CA LEU A 385 -23.29 16.95 12.70
C LEU A 385 -23.55 15.91 13.81
N ILE A 386 -22.56 15.07 14.15
CA ILE A 386 -22.68 14.10 15.25
C ILE A 386 -22.44 14.76 16.61
N ASP A 387 -22.99 14.16 17.67
CA ASP A 387 -22.62 14.52 19.05
C ASP A 387 -21.16 14.08 19.30
N PRO A 388 -20.23 15.00 19.67
CA PRO A 388 -18.85 14.65 19.98
C PRO A 388 -18.71 13.64 21.12
N ALA A 389 -19.70 13.49 22.00
CA ALA A 389 -19.70 12.48 23.06
C ALA A 389 -19.82 11.02 22.54
N LEU A 390 -20.08 10.83 21.25
CA LEU A 390 -20.06 9.52 20.57
C LEU A 390 -18.70 9.16 19.98
N GLU A 391 -17.77 10.11 19.88
CA GLU A 391 -16.41 9.88 19.37
C GLU A 391 -15.62 8.99 20.35
N GLN A 392 -14.65 8.22 19.86
CA GLN A 392 -13.77 7.46 20.76
C GLN A 392 -12.92 8.44 21.60
N PRO A 393 -12.56 8.12 22.86
CA PRO A 393 -11.83 9.06 23.73
C PRO A 393 -10.46 9.51 23.19
N TRP A 394 -9.88 8.76 22.25
CA TRP A 394 -8.62 9.07 21.57
C TRP A 394 -8.80 9.91 20.30
N THR A 395 -10.00 10.03 19.74
CA THR A 395 -10.21 10.65 18.41
C THR A 395 -10.17 12.18 18.49
N ALA A 396 -9.16 12.79 17.86
CA ALA A 396 -9.09 14.24 17.66
C ALA A 396 -9.91 14.68 16.45
N PHE A 397 -9.70 13.99 15.33
CA PHE A 397 -10.35 14.28 14.05
C PHE A 397 -10.66 12.98 13.31
N TRP A 398 -11.76 12.95 12.59
CA TRP A 398 -12.11 11.82 11.74
C TRP A 398 -12.95 12.30 10.55
N ARG A 399 -12.97 11.50 9.48
CA ARG A 399 -13.76 11.76 8.29
C ARG A 399 -14.24 10.46 7.64
N GLN A 400 -15.53 10.43 7.30
CA GLN A 400 -16.10 9.47 6.36
C GLN A 400 -17.02 10.19 5.37
N ASP A 401 -16.56 10.36 4.13
CA ASP A 401 -17.35 10.84 2.99
C ASP A 401 -17.41 9.83 1.83
N TYR A 402 -16.94 8.60 2.03
CA TYR A 402 -17.01 7.47 1.09
C TYR A 402 -16.31 7.75 -0.24
N THR A 403 -15.18 8.45 -0.15
CA THR A 403 -14.28 8.77 -1.26
C THR A 403 -12.85 8.38 -0.89
N PRO A 404 -11.98 8.04 -1.87
CA PRO A 404 -10.64 7.57 -1.56
C PRO A 404 -9.72 8.75 -1.22
N ASP A 405 -8.73 8.52 -0.36
CA ASP A 405 -7.75 9.55 0.02
C ASP A 405 -6.30 9.10 -0.19
N TYR A 406 -5.39 10.07 -0.17
CA TYR A 406 -3.95 9.87 0.00
C TYR A 406 -3.40 10.88 1.02
N LEU A 407 -2.31 10.53 1.69
CA LEU A 407 -1.61 11.40 2.64
C LEU A 407 -0.29 11.86 2.04
N ASN A 408 -0.03 13.17 2.03
CA ASN A 408 1.31 13.73 1.83
C ASN A 408 1.88 14.12 3.20
N VAL A 409 3.10 13.68 3.50
CA VAL A 409 3.85 14.05 4.70
C VAL A 409 5.08 14.86 4.28
N ALA A 410 5.02 16.18 4.51
CA ALA A 410 6.17 17.07 4.34
C ALA A 410 7.03 17.04 5.60
N VAL A 411 8.34 16.84 5.41
CA VAL A 411 9.35 16.64 6.45
C VAL A 411 10.34 17.81 6.44
N SER A 412 10.70 18.28 7.63
CA SER A 412 11.82 19.19 7.89
C SER A 412 12.40 18.84 9.27
N PRO A 413 13.62 19.28 9.66
CA PRO A 413 14.14 19.03 11.01
C PRO A 413 13.23 19.55 12.13
N SER A 414 12.49 20.64 11.86
CA SER A 414 11.60 21.29 12.82
C SER A 414 10.14 20.85 12.78
N GLU A 415 9.66 20.28 11.67
CA GLU A 415 8.23 20.00 11.47
C GLU A 415 7.96 18.74 10.61
N LEU A 416 6.99 17.93 11.03
CA LEU A 416 6.24 17.01 10.15
C LEU A 416 4.87 17.63 9.88
N THR A 417 4.55 17.90 8.62
CA THR A 417 3.21 18.36 8.22
C THR A 417 2.50 17.31 7.38
N LEU A 418 1.50 16.69 7.99
CA LEU A 418 0.63 15.71 7.37
C LEU A 418 -0.55 16.44 6.73
N THR A 419 -0.80 16.24 5.44
CA THR A 419 -1.99 16.74 4.76
C THR A 419 -2.64 15.59 3.99
N THR A 420 -3.84 15.19 4.43
CA THR A 420 -4.64 14.16 3.77
C THR A 420 -5.54 14.83 2.75
N TYR A 421 -5.50 14.33 1.52
CA TYR A 421 -6.25 14.84 0.39
C TYR A 421 -7.17 13.76 -0.14
N ASN A 422 -8.32 14.21 -0.63
CA ASN A 422 -9.19 13.37 -1.40
C ASN A 422 -8.60 13.11 -2.81
N VAL A 423 -8.79 11.91 -3.34
CA VAL A 423 -8.34 11.52 -4.69
C VAL A 423 -9.21 12.18 -5.75
N ASP A 424 -10.53 12.08 -5.60
CA ASP A 424 -11.50 12.50 -6.63
C ASP A 424 -11.79 14.02 -6.62
N THR A 425 -11.38 14.75 -5.57
CA THR A 425 -11.66 16.19 -5.40
C THR A 425 -10.45 16.94 -4.83
N PRO A 426 -10.30 18.27 -5.02
CA PRO A 426 -9.23 19.06 -4.38
C PRO A 426 -9.46 19.30 -2.88
N TYR A 427 -10.28 18.47 -2.22
CA TYR A 427 -10.62 18.63 -0.82
C TYR A 427 -9.49 18.12 0.07
N VAL A 428 -8.95 18.99 0.91
CA VAL A 428 -8.15 18.57 2.07
C VAL A 428 -9.11 17.94 3.08
N VAL A 429 -8.88 16.69 3.44
CA VAL A 429 -9.64 15.96 4.46
C VAL A 429 -9.18 16.35 5.86
N ASP A 430 -7.88 16.40 6.09
CA ASP A 430 -7.29 16.96 7.30
C ASP A 430 -5.88 17.50 7.03
N LYS A 431 -5.40 18.36 7.93
CA LYS A 431 -4.04 18.84 7.98
C LYS A 431 -3.62 18.97 9.44
N VAL A 432 -2.47 18.41 9.78
CA VAL A 432 -1.88 18.56 11.12
C VAL A 432 -0.37 18.73 11.00
N THR A 433 0.21 19.57 11.85
CA THR A 433 1.67 19.72 11.93
C THR A 433 2.17 19.32 13.32
N LEU A 434 3.10 18.36 13.39
CA LEU A 434 3.94 18.14 14.57
C LEU A 434 5.13 19.10 14.51
N VAL A 435 5.39 19.80 15.61
CA VAL A 435 6.58 20.63 15.80
C VAL A 435 7.58 19.84 16.65
N ASN A 436 8.81 19.67 16.14
CA ASN A 436 9.88 18.99 16.85
C ASN A 436 10.38 19.86 18.03
N PRO A 437 10.18 19.46 19.29
CA PRO A 437 10.68 20.22 20.44
C PRO A 437 12.22 20.12 20.59
N LYS A 438 12.85 19.14 19.93
CA LYS A 438 14.29 18.87 19.97
C LYS A 438 15.08 19.66 18.91
N ALA A 439 14.39 20.22 17.91
CA ALA A 439 15.04 20.89 16.78
C ALA A 439 15.84 22.14 17.21
N PRO A 440 17.03 22.39 16.62
CA PRO A 440 17.79 23.59 16.89
C PRO A 440 16.98 24.86 16.60
N VAL A 441 16.80 25.71 17.62
CA VAL A 441 16.09 26.99 17.44
C VAL A 441 16.86 27.85 16.45
N ALA A 442 16.26 28.08 15.28
CA ALA A 442 16.85 28.93 14.25
C ALA A 442 17.19 30.32 14.85
N PRO A 443 18.41 30.85 14.61
CA PRO A 443 18.80 32.13 15.17
C PRO A 443 17.85 33.22 14.69
N LYS A 444 17.16 33.86 15.63
CA LYS A 444 16.19 34.92 15.36
C LYS A 444 16.82 35.97 14.42
N PRO A 445 16.19 36.31 13.27
CA PRO A 445 16.80 37.19 12.29
C PRO A 445 17.16 38.53 12.93
N THR A 446 18.47 38.80 13.03
CA THR A 446 19.00 40.02 13.63
C THR A 446 18.49 41.22 12.85
N THR A 447 17.59 41.99 13.46
CA THR A 447 16.95 43.13 12.82
C THR A 447 17.94 44.29 12.73
N SER A 448 18.77 44.30 11.68
CA SER A 448 19.61 45.43 11.33
C SER A 448 18.72 46.64 11.09
N ALA A 449 18.78 47.62 11.99
CA ALA A 449 17.96 48.83 11.89
C ALA A 449 18.28 49.59 10.59
N PRO A 450 17.27 50.03 9.82
CA PRO A 450 17.53 50.78 8.60
C PRO A 450 18.11 52.16 8.95
N THR A 451 19.33 52.44 8.48
CA THR A 451 19.94 53.77 8.58
C THR A 451 19.07 54.77 7.83
N SER A 452 18.46 55.69 8.57
CA SER A 452 17.66 56.78 8.00
C SER A 452 18.52 57.69 7.13
N THR A 453 18.19 57.77 5.85
CA THR A 453 18.65 58.84 4.95
C THR A 453 17.43 59.63 4.50
N GLN A 454 17.26 60.83 5.07
CA GLN A 454 16.08 61.67 4.83
C GLN A 454 16.12 62.29 3.41
N PRO A 455 14.98 62.50 2.73
CA PRO A 455 14.97 62.94 1.34
C PRO A 455 15.16 64.45 1.19
N THR A 456 15.96 64.88 0.22
CA THR A 456 16.05 66.30 -0.19
C THR A 456 15.09 66.58 -1.34
N THR A 457 14.15 67.50 -1.12
CA THR A 457 13.12 67.92 -2.08
C THR A 457 13.71 68.68 -3.27
N SER A 458 13.20 68.47 -4.49
CA SER A 458 13.31 69.44 -5.60
C SER A 458 12.17 69.29 -6.59
N GLN A 459 11.72 70.41 -7.15
CA GLN A 459 10.45 70.55 -7.85
C GLN A 459 10.53 70.23 -9.36
N GLN A 460 9.37 69.94 -9.95
CA GLN A 460 9.19 69.70 -11.37
C GLN A 460 9.00 71.03 -12.13
N THR A 461 9.82 71.29 -13.15
CA THR A 461 9.54 72.27 -14.20
C THR A 461 9.90 71.70 -15.57
N THR A 462 9.02 71.92 -16.54
CA THR A 462 9.18 71.49 -17.94
C THR A 462 9.84 72.58 -18.78
N SER A 463 10.61 72.18 -19.80
CA SER A 463 10.94 73.06 -20.93
C SER A 463 11.21 72.25 -22.21
N ALA A 464 11.20 72.92 -23.36
CA ALA A 464 10.83 72.35 -24.66
C ALA A 464 12.00 71.81 -25.52
N ALA A 465 11.63 71.07 -26.58
CA ALA A 465 12.51 70.60 -27.65
C ALA A 465 13.00 71.75 -28.56
N PRO A 466 13.93 71.49 -29.51
CA PRO A 466 13.43 71.20 -30.87
C PRO A 466 14.32 70.28 -31.76
N THR A 467 13.70 69.66 -32.79
CA THR A 467 14.22 69.36 -34.18
C THR A 467 15.58 68.66 -34.40
N SER A 468 15.85 67.95 -35.50
CA SER A 468 15.09 67.30 -36.59
C SER A 468 16.15 66.74 -37.56
N ASN A 469 15.97 65.55 -38.14
CA ASN A 469 16.21 65.33 -39.58
C ASN A 469 15.70 63.95 -40.05
N GLN A 470 14.91 63.99 -41.12
CA GLN A 470 14.41 62.84 -41.89
C GLN A 470 15.35 62.58 -43.10
N PRO A 471 15.28 61.42 -43.81
CA PRO A 471 14.23 61.11 -44.82
C PRO A 471 13.59 59.70 -44.62
N THR A 472 12.29 59.43 -44.85
CA THR A 472 11.55 59.22 -46.13
C THR A 472 12.15 58.14 -47.05
N SER A 473 11.42 57.16 -47.64
CA SER A 473 9.95 57.00 -47.78
C SER A 473 9.51 55.65 -48.42
N SER A 474 8.28 55.19 -48.09
CA SER A 474 7.33 54.40 -48.95
C SER A 474 7.63 52.90 -49.19
N ILE A 475 6.69 51.97 -49.50
CA ILE A 475 5.27 52.00 -49.98
C ILE A 475 4.44 50.84 -49.35
N ALA A 476 3.12 51.07 -49.19
CA ALA A 476 1.93 50.19 -49.07
C ALA A 476 1.99 48.69 -48.61
N PRO A 477 0.89 48.20 -48.01
CA PRO A 477 -0.03 47.38 -48.81
C PRO A 477 -1.48 47.91 -48.85
N SER A 478 -2.21 47.56 -49.91
CA SER A 478 -3.55 48.09 -50.21
C SER A 478 -4.64 47.02 -50.13
N THR A 479 -5.78 47.35 -49.48
CA THR A 479 -7.19 47.11 -49.92
C THR A 479 -7.66 45.69 -50.34
N THR A 480 -8.92 45.24 -50.27
CA THR A 480 -10.31 45.72 -50.02
C THR A 480 -11.18 44.44 -49.93
N THR A 481 -12.36 44.32 -49.30
CA THR A 481 -13.13 45.13 -48.33
C THR A 481 -14.34 44.28 -47.90
N ARG A 482 -14.76 44.30 -46.63
CA ARG A 482 -16.15 43.92 -46.27
C ARG A 482 -16.63 44.59 -44.98
N GLU A 483 -17.73 45.32 -45.11
CA GLU A 483 -18.55 45.93 -44.06
C GLU A 483 -20.03 45.81 -44.51
N PRO A 484 -21.03 46.08 -43.66
CA PRO A 484 -21.07 45.98 -42.19
C PRO A 484 -22.36 45.23 -41.73
N VAL A 485 -22.91 45.61 -40.57
CA VAL A 485 -24.29 45.42 -40.02
C VAL A 485 -24.37 44.48 -38.78
N PRO A 486 -25.13 44.84 -37.70
CA PRO A 486 -24.62 44.69 -36.34
C PRO A 486 -25.39 43.72 -35.41
N THR A 487 -24.88 43.65 -34.17
CA THR A 487 -25.32 42.88 -33.00
C THR A 487 -26.77 43.14 -32.54
N SER A 488 -27.47 42.08 -32.15
CA SER A 488 -28.48 42.13 -31.07
C SER A 488 -28.63 40.76 -30.36
N THR A 489 -29.25 40.79 -29.18
CA THR A 489 -29.25 39.74 -28.15
C THR A 489 -30.49 38.82 -28.22
N ALA A 490 -30.36 37.52 -27.92
CA ALA A 490 -31.26 36.75 -27.02
C ALA A 490 -31.19 35.21 -27.18
N THR A 491 -31.12 34.54 -26.04
CA THR A 491 -31.95 33.38 -25.60
C THR A 491 -32.45 32.36 -26.63
N ALA A 492 -32.05 31.08 -26.47
CA ALA A 492 -32.65 29.93 -27.14
C ALA A 492 -33.70 29.23 -26.26
N THR A 493 -34.88 28.98 -26.83
CA THR A 493 -35.97 28.14 -26.26
C THR A 493 -36.75 27.47 -27.42
N PRO A 494 -37.63 26.47 -27.21
CA PRO A 494 -37.57 25.22 -27.97
C PRO A 494 -38.90 24.84 -28.67
N THR A 495 -38.91 23.71 -29.40
CA THR A 495 -40.14 22.93 -29.73
C THR A 495 -39.77 21.56 -30.35
N SER A 496 -40.55 20.47 -30.24
CA SER A 496 -41.62 20.10 -29.27
C SER A 496 -42.19 18.69 -29.51
N GLN A 497 -42.49 17.98 -28.41
CA GLN A 497 -43.70 17.13 -28.18
C GLN A 497 -43.88 15.78 -28.93
N PRO A 498 -44.81 14.89 -28.46
CA PRO A 498 -45.71 15.03 -27.29
C PRO A 498 -45.59 13.93 -26.20
N SER A 499 -46.14 14.24 -25.03
CA SER A 499 -46.41 13.32 -23.92
C SER A 499 -47.91 13.04 -23.78
N THR A 500 -48.28 11.95 -23.09
CA THR A 500 -49.55 11.85 -22.38
C THR A 500 -49.34 11.27 -20.98
N SER A 501 -49.97 11.89 -19.99
CA SER A 501 -49.94 11.47 -18.59
C SER A 501 -51.34 11.01 -18.15
N ARG A 502 -51.44 10.03 -17.25
CA ARG A 502 -52.62 9.89 -16.39
C ARG A 502 -52.30 9.24 -15.04
N THR A 503 -52.78 9.89 -13.99
CA THR A 503 -52.71 9.50 -12.57
C THR A 503 -53.75 8.43 -12.22
N THR A 504 -53.46 7.55 -11.26
CA THR A 504 -54.47 6.94 -10.38
C THR A 504 -53.90 6.41 -9.06
N THR A 505 -54.67 6.55 -7.98
CA THR A 505 -54.39 6.07 -6.62
C THR A 505 -55.45 5.05 -6.16
N THR A 506 -55.03 3.86 -5.69
CA THR A 506 -55.66 2.99 -4.66
C THR A 506 -54.75 1.76 -4.47
N SER A 507 -54.32 1.33 -3.28
CA SER A 507 -55.03 0.85 -2.07
C SER A 507 -55.34 -0.66 -2.07
N ASN A 508 -54.79 -1.34 -1.06
CA ASN A 508 -55.17 -2.60 -0.42
C ASN A 508 -54.94 -3.99 -1.07
N GLN A 509 -54.10 -4.72 -0.32
CA GLN A 509 -54.16 -6.14 0.09
C GLN A 509 -53.50 -7.26 -0.75
N PRO A 510 -52.96 -8.30 -0.06
CA PRO A 510 -52.13 -9.34 -0.66
C PRO A 510 -52.91 -10.62 -0.99
N ALA A 511 -52.32 -11.45 -1.85
CA ALA A 511 -52.71 -12.85 -2.03
C ALA A 511 -51.50 -13.77 -1.77
N ALA A 512 -51.72 -14.81 -0.97
CA ALA A 512 -50.68 -15.74 -0.53
C ALA A 512 -50.53 -16.93 -1.49
N THR A 513 -49.41 -17.64 -1.36
CA THR A 513 -49.40 -19.09 -1.62
C THR A 513 -48.71 -19.83 -0.47
N THR A 514 -49.41 -20.84 0.02
CA THR A 514 -49.19 -21.61 1.24
C THR A 514 -48.01 -22.58 1.21
N SER A 515 -47.36 -22.77 2.37
CA SER A 515 -47.02 -24.12 2.85
C SER A 515 -47.10 -24.23 4.40
N THR A 516 -48.17 -24.91 4.82
CA THR A 516 -48.42 -25.71 6.04
C THR A 516 -47.73 -25.42 7.40
N THR A 517 -48.60 -25.25 8.40
CA THR A 517 -48.41 -25.12 9.86
C THR A 517 -48.24 -26.45 10.61
N ALA A 518 -47.62 -26.39 11.80
CA ALA A 518 -48.15 -27.02 13.04
C ALA A 518 -47.59 -26.32 14.31
N PRO A 519 -48.34 -26.18 15.44
CA PRO A 519 -47.96 -25.25 16.53
C PRO A 519 -47.93 -25.84 17.97
N SER A 520 -47.42 -25.06 18.92
CA SER A 520 -47.72 -25.14 20.37
C SER A 520 -47.58 -23.72 20.98
N SER A 521 -48.68 -23.02 21.29
CA SER A 521 -49.52 -23.06 22.51
C SER A 521 -49.03 -22.14 23.65
N THR A 522 -49.92 -21.31 24.19
CA THR A 522 -49.59 -20.05 24.90
C THR A 522 -50.14 -19.96 26.34
N THR A 523 -49.36 -19.36 27.26
CA THR A 523 -49.77 -18.63 28.50
C THR A 523 -50.51 -19.39 29.64
N PRO A 524 -50.74 -18.78 30.84
CA PRO A 524 -50.09 -17.60 31.47
C PRO A 524 -49.74 -17.76 32.98
N GLY A 525 -48.95 -16.82 33.51
CA GLY A 525 -49.00 -16.35 34.91
C GLY A 525 -47.65 -15.95 35.48
N ALA A 526 -47.50 -15.03 36.43
CA ALA A 526 -48.34 -13.95 36.98
C ALA A 526 -47.48 -13.23 38.06
N THR A 527 -47.51 -11.89 38.08
CA THR A 527 -47.33 -11.03 39.28
C THR A 527 -46.09 -11.17 40.18
N ALA A 528 -45.23 -10.14 40.23
CA ALA A 528 -44.78 -9.48 41.48
C ALA A 528 -43.93 -8.22 41.20
N THR A 529 -43.87 -7.30 42.16
CA THR A 529 -43.34 -5.92 42.04
C THR A 529 -42.12 -5.64 42.93
N SER A 530 -41.34 -4.62 42.52
CA SER A 530 -40.67 -3.59 43.37
C SER A 530 -39.33 -3.88 44.09
N SER A 531 -38.67 -2.75 44.42
CA SER A 531 -37.35 -2.49 45.07
C SER A 531 -36.12 -2.89 44.25
N THR A 532 -35.12 -2.04 43.95
CA THR A 532 -34.59 -0.78 44.53
C THR A 532 -33.83 -0.94 45.85
N ALA A 533 -32.51 -1.13 45.78
CA ALA A 533 -31.56 -0.81 46.86
C ALA A 533 -30.08 -0.81 46.39
N THR A 534 -29.51 0.38 46.22
CA THR A 534 -28.13 0.73 46.64
C THR A 534 -28.27 1.83 47.71
N PRO A 535 -27.23 2.21 48.49
CA PRO A 535 -25.86 1.68 48.55
C PRO A 535 -25.44 1.27 49.98
N ASN A 536 -24.19 0.86 50.17
CA ASN A 536 -23.44 1.24 51.38
C ASN A 536 -21.92 1.22 51.14
N ALA A 537 -21.22 2.17 51.77
CA ALA A 537 -19.77 2.29 51.73
C ALA A 537 -19.21 2.22 53.16
N THR A 538 -18.01 1.64 53.35
CA THR A 538 -17.03 2.17 54.32
C THR A 538 -15.60 1.61 54.16
N THR A 539 -14.66 2.53 53.87
CA THR A 539 -13.34 2.73 54.50
C THR A 539 -12.28 1.61 54.69
N SER A 540 -11.11 1.89 54.08
CA SER A 540 -9.74 1.88 54.65
C SER A 540 -9.06 0.60 55.17
N ALA A 541 -7.84 0.30 54.66
CA ALA A 541 -6.57 0.69 55.32
C ALA A 541 -5.32 0.20 54.56
N GLN A 542 -4.22 0.96 54.65
CA GLN A 542 -2.85 0.57 54.24
C GLN A 542 -1.97 0.53 55.51
N PRO A 543 -1.02 -0.43 55.63
CA PRO A 543 0.40 -0.08 55.89
C PRO A 543 1.37 -1.01 55.10
N SER A 544 2.30 -0.50 54.27
CA SER A 544 3.66 0.02 54.58
C SER A 544 4.79 -0.99 54.88
N GLN A 545 5.73 -1.09 53.92
CA GLN A 545 7.20 -1.25 54.03
C GLN A 545 7.90 -2.39 54.81
N SER A 546 8.81 -3.10 54.09
CA SER A 546 10.22 -3.43 54.46
C SER A 546 10.84 -4.23 53.27
N SER A 547 11.88 -3.77 52.56
CA SER A 547 13.34 -3.94 52.82
C SER A 547 13.78 -5.42 52.88
N THR A 548 14.83 -5.94 52.23
CA THR A 548 16.12 -5.41 51.71
C THR A 548 16.76 -6.35 50.64
N SER A 549 17.79 -5.89 49.90
CA SER A 549 19.08 -6.60 49.55
C SER A 549 19.09 -8.08 49.03
N GLU A 550 19.95 -8.57 48.13
CA GLU A 550 21.01 -8.02 47.26
C GLU A 550 21.53 -9.14 46.32
N THR A 551 22.14 -8.77 45.18
CA THR A 551 23.30 -9.46 44.55
C THR A 551 23.16 -10.81 43.79
N SER A 552 24.01 -10.93 42.76
CA SER A 552 24.51 -12.13 42.03
C SER A 552 23.65 -12.82 40.95
N THR A 553 23.94 -12.42 39.71
CA THR A 553 24.06 -13.30 38.53
C THR A 553 24.99 -14.49 38.80
N PRO A 554 24.78 -15.65 38.14
CA PRO A 554 25.59 -15.92 36.94
C PRO A 554 24.86 -16.60 35.78
N SER A 555 25.27 -16.24 34.56
CA SER A 555 25.31 -17.13 33.39
C SER A 555 26.74 -17.69 33.28
N PRO A 556 27.04 -18.80 32.54
CA PRO A 556 26.48 -19.08 31.22
C PRO A 556 26.27 -20.59 30.84
N THR A 557 26.02 -20.78 29.54
CA THR A 557 26.35 -21.95 28.68
C THR A 557 25.36 -23.12 28.47
N ALA A 558 24.99 -23.23 27.18
CA ALA A 558 24.95 -24.44 26.34
C ALA A 558 23.75 -25.42 26.38
N LYS A 559 23.26 -25.71 25.16
CA LYS A 559 22.41 -26.84 24.78
C LYS A 559 22.97 -28.20 25.28
N PRO A 560 22.08 -29.19 25.42
CA PRO A 560 22.34 -30.46 24.74
C PRO A 560 21.17 -30.94 23.86
N GLN A 561 21.48 -31.92 23.01
CA GLN A 561 20.57 -32.54 22.03
C GLN A 561 19.62 -33.58 22.65
N ARG A 562 18.63 -33.99 21.85
CA ARG A 562 17.83 -35.23 22.03
C ARG A 562 18.67 -36.44 22.46
N PRO A 563 18.02 -37.37 23.16
CA PRO A 563 18.04 -38.78 22.81
C PRO A 563 16.67 -39.26 22.31
N GLY A 564 16.66 -40.26 21.41
CA GLY A 564 15.46 -41.00 21.02
C GLY A 564 15.39 -42.37 21.71
N GLY A 565 14.20 -42.94 21.84
CA GLY A 565 13.98 -44.28 22.38
C GLY A 565 12.48 -44.62 22.44
N SER A 566 12.06 -45.72 21.83
CA SER A 566 10.65 -46.04 21.55
C SER A 566 10.04 -47.08 22.50
N THR A 567 8.74 -46.92 22.80
CA THR A 567 7.67 -47.95 22.93
C THR A 567 6.44 -47.27 23.54
N GLY A 568 5.18 -47.53 23.18
CA GLY A 568 4.59 -48.39 22.14
C GLY A 568 3.07 -48.54 22.40
N SER A 569 2.28 -48.85 21.37
CA SER A 569 0.79 -49.06 21.38
C SER A 569 -0.09 -47.79 21.56
N SER A 570 -1.36 -47.72 21.11
CA SER A 570 -2.00 -48.22 19.88
C SER A 570 -3.46 -47.72 19.78
N SER A 571 -3.83 -46.97 18.74
CA SER A 571 -5.23 -46.88 18.28
C SER A 571 -5.38 -46.24 16.89
N THR A 572 -5.81 -47.07 15.95
CA THR A 572 -6.47 -46.79 14.66
C THR A 572 -7.24 -45.45 14.52
N SER A 573 -6.99 -44.72 13.43
CA SER A 573 -8.02 -44.47 12.39
C SER A 573 -7.42 -43.94 11.08
N SER A 574 -8.05 -44.33 9.97
CA SER A 574 -7.68 -44.15 8.57
C SER A 574 -7.35 -42.71 8.11
N SER A 575 -6.20 -42.54 7.47
CA SER A 575 -5.96 -41.48 6.50
C SER A 575 -6.43 -41.94 5.11
N THR A 576 -7.20 -41.10 4.42
CA THR A 576 -7.48 -41.26 2.98
C THR A 576 -6.83 -40.08 2.25
N SER A 577 -5.85 -40.38 1.40
CA SER A 577 -5.00 -39.37 0.77
C SER A 577 -5.71 -38.61 -0.36
N TRP A 578 -5.48 -37.30 -0.38
CA TRP A 578 -5.79 -36.42 -1.50
C TRP A 578 -4.92 -36.77 -2.71
N TRP A 579 -5.47 -37.51 -3.68
CA TRP A 579 -4.80 -37.75 -4.98
C TRP A 579 -5.75 -37.92 -6.18
N GLN A 580 -7.03 -37.56 -6.06
CA GLN A 580 -7.95 -37.46 -7.20
C GLN A 580 -8.92 -36.27 -7.05
N ILE A 581 -8.56 -35.14 -7.67
CA ILE A 581 -9.38 -34.19 -8.45
C ILE A 581 -8.39 -33.12 -8.94
N LEU A 582 -7.72 -33.40 -10.06
CA LEU A 582 -6.88 -32.42 -10.75
C LEU A 582 -6.77 -32.82 -12.23
N LEU A 583 -7.83 -32.52 -12.99
CA LEU A 583 -7.90 -32.46 -14.46
C LEU A 583 -9.34 -32.12 -14.90
N ALA A 584 -9.80 -30.88 -14.64
CA ALA A 584 -11.14 -30.45 -15.05
C ALA A 584 -11.30 -28.95 -15.38
N VAL A 585 -10.24 -28.13 -15.42
CA VAL A 585 -10.30 -26.74 -15.96
C VAL A 585 -9.04 -26.38 -16.77
N LEU A 586 -8.83 -27.07 -17.89
CA LEU A 586 -8.03 -26.54 -19.00
C LEU A 586 -8.85 -26.70 -20.28
N GLY A 587 -9.59 -25.64 -20.61
CA GLY A 587 -10.46 -25.58 -21.77
C GLY A 587 -9.70 -25.40 -23.08
N LEU A 588 -9.08 -26.47 -23.59
CA LEU A 588 -8.65 -26.56 -24.99
C LEU A 588 -9.47 -27.65 -25.68
N GLY A 589 -10.42 -27.20 -26.50
CA GLY A 589 -11.30 -28.10 -27.26
C GLY A 589 -10.61 -28.68 -28.49
N GLY A 590 -10.87 -29.96 -28.76
CA GLY A 590 -10.44 -30.65 -29.98
C GLY A 590 -9.96 -32.08 -29.71
N PHE A 591 -10.41 -33.02 -30.55
CA PHE A 591 -9.95 -34.43 -30.57
C PHE A 591 -10.29 -35.33 -29.35
N ALA A 592 -11.58 -35.50 -29.07
CA ALA A 592 -12.12 -36.60 -28.25
C ALA A 592 -13.10 -37.50 -29.04
N GLY A 593 -12.67 -38.01 -30.21
CA GLY A 593 -13.50 -38.87 -31.08
C GLY A 593 -13.07 -40.34 -31.20
N GLY A 594 -11.85 -40.70 -30.77
CA GLY A 594 -11.24 -42.01 -31.11
C GLY A 594 -11.05 -43.01 -29.95
N LEU A 595 -11.08 -42.57 -28.69
CA LEU A 595 -10.59 -43.37 -27.55
C LEU A 595 -11.68 -44.12 -26.75
N LEU A 596 -12.97 -43.87 -27.01
CA LEU A 596 -14.06 -44.50 -26.26
C LEU A 596 -14.42 -45.94 -26.74
N TRP A 597 -13.79 -46.42 -27.81
CA TRP A 597 -14.05 -47.77 -28.36
C TRP A 597 -13.09 -48.84 -27.81
N ALA A 598 -11.86 -48.48 -27.42
CA ALA A 598 -10.84 -49.43 -26.99
C ALA A 598 -11.05 -50.01 -25.58
N TRP A 599 -11.80 -49.34 -24.70
CA TRP A 599 -11.96 -49.72 -23.30
C TRP A 599 -12.95 -50.89 -23.05
N LYS A 600 -13.77 -51.25 -24.04
CA LYS A 600 -14.72 -52.39 -23.94
C LYS A 600 -14.15 -53.74 -24.40
N SER A 601 -12.89 -53.79 -24.83
CA SER A 601 -12.34 -54.94 -25.57
C SER A 601 -11.35 -55.83 -24.78
N GLY A 602 -11.16 -55.59 -23.48
CA GLY A 602 -10.55 -56.58 -22.56
C GLY A 602 -9.07 -56.93 -22.76
N TRP A 603 -8.27 -56.08 -23.41
CA TRP A 603 -6.82 -56.31 -23.58
C TRP A 603 -6.01 -55.85 -22.35
N LYS A 604 -5.12 -56.72 -21.86
CA LYS A 604 -4.09 -56.38 -20.86
C LYS A 604 -2.77 -56.05 -21.56
N LEU A 605 -2.08 -55.00 -21.09
CA LEU A 605 -0.69 -54.70 -21.45
C LEU A 605 0.27 -55.15 -20.32
N PRO A 606 1.52 -55.56 -20.65
CA PRO A 606 2.45 -56.12 -19.68
C PRO A 606 3.21 -55.06 -18.86
N GLU A 607 3.66 -55.45 -17.67
CA GLU A 607 4.49 -54.60 -16.80
C GLU A 607 5.88 -54.32 -17.41
N PHE A 608 6.33 -53.07 -17.35
CA PHE A 608 7.72 -52.68 -17.60
C PHE A 608 8.37 -52.18 -16.30
N ARG A 609 9.49 -52.79 -15.90
CA ARG A 609 10.32 -52.32 -14.77
C ARG A 609 11.35 -51.31 -15.26
N LEU A 610 11.51 -50.22 -14.52
CA LEU A 610 12.65 -49.30 -14.68
C LEU A 610 13.82 -49.72 -13.78
N PRO A 611 15.09 -49.61 -14.25
CA PRO A 611 16.27 -49.90 -13.43
C PRO A 611 16.63 -48.71 -12.53
N LYS A 612 17.23 -49.02 -11.37
CA LYS A 612 17.90 -48.03 -10.51
C LYS A 612 19.28 -47.71 -11.06
N PHE A 613 19.71 -46.46 -10.93
CA PHE A 613 21.12 -46.08 -10.94
C PHE A 613 21.56 -45.63 -9.54
N PHE A 614 22.86 -45.78 -9.28
CA PHE A 614 23.55 -45.38 -8.06
C PHE A 614 23.91 -43.89 -8.09
#